data_AF-A0A4R2R951-F1
#
_entry.id   AF-A0A4R2R951-F1
#
_cell.length_a   1.000
_cell.length_b   1.000
_cell.length_c   1.000
_cell.angle_alpha   90.00
_cell.angle_beta   90.00
_cell.angle_gamma   90.00
#
_symmetry.space_group_name_H-M   'P 1'
#
loop_
_entity.id
_entity.type
_entity.pdbx_description
1 polymer ?
#
loop_
_entity_poly.entity_id
_entity_poly.type
_entity_poly.pdbx_seq_one_letter_code
_entity_poly.pdbx_strand_id
1 'polypeptide(L)'
;MKGLTQFSKEEEVDDLLAIDYAEEQLSLSDVQELLHECRHSRVLLHRVPSKLPWGRLGALLGWKVHVQASPHDEEASDVCFYRL
;
A
#
# COMPACT_ATOMS: atom_id res chain seq x y z
N MET A 1 -7.32 18.49 -5.37
CA MET A 1 -7.23 17.14 -5.97
C MET A 1 -5.85 16.93 -6.61
N LYS A 2 -4.78 16.84 -5.80
CA LYS A 2 -3.39 16.64 -6.27
C LYS A 2 -2.63 15.70 -5.30
N GLY A 3 -3.26 14.59 -4.93
CA GLY A 3 -2.67 13.58 -4.02
C GLY A 3 -2.34 12.24 -4.70
N LEU A 4 -2.95 11.94 -5.85
CA LEU A 4 -2.80 10.64 -6.55
C LEU A 4 -1.77 10.65 -7.69
N THR A 5 -1.14 11.79 -7.98
CA THR A 5 -0.40 12.01 -9.23
C THR A 5 0.97 11.34 -9.37
N GLN A 6 1.39 10.46 -8.46
CA GLN A 6 2.73 9.86 -8.53
C GLN A 6 2.76 8.32 -8.54
N PHE A 7 1.73 7.64 -8.04
CA PHE A 7 1.51 6.21 -8.31
C PHE A 7 0.80 5.95 -9.65
N SER A 8 0.19 7.00 -10.24
CA SER A 8 -0.60 6.95 -11.48
C SER A 8 0.15 7.44 -12.73
N LYS A 9 1.48 7.61 -12.67
CA LYS A 9 2.28 7.94 -13.87
C LYS A 9 2.68 6.72 -14.70
N GLU A 10 2.31 5.52 -14.26
CA GLU A 10 2.23 4.35 -15.12
C GLU A 10 0.76 4.11 -15.42
N GLU A 11 0.47 4.04 -16.71
CA GLU A 11 -0.75 3.59 -17.40
C GLU A 11 -1.69 2.76 -16.53
N GLU A 12 -2.99 3.05 -16.61
CA GLU A 12 -4.13 2.14 -16.32
C GLU A 12 -3.70 0.78 -15.77
N VAL A 13 -3.42 0.73 -14.46
CA VAL A 13 -3.02 -0.53 -13.83
C VAL A 13 -4.30 -1.35 -13.69
N ASP A 14 -4.55 -2.21 -14.67
CA ASP A 14 -5.75 -3.07 -14.79
C ASP A 14 -6.02 -3.95 -13.55
N ASP A 15 -5.10 -4.00 -12.57
CA ASP A 15 -5.18 -4.88 -11.41
C ASP A 15 -4.54 -4.27 -10.14
N LEU A 16 -5.09 -3.14 -9.70
CA LEU A 16 -4.74 -2.44 -8.46
C LEU A 16 -5.90 -2.47 -7.44
N LEU A 17 -5.61 -2.96 -6.24
CA LEU A 17 -6.49 -2.80 -5.08
C LEU A 17 -6.03 -1.63 -4.21
N ALA A 18 -6.79 -0.54 -4.20
CA ALA A 18 -6.53 0.61 -3.34
C ALA A 18 -7.40 0.54 -2.09
N ILE A 19 -6.79 0.68 -0.92
CA ILE A 19 -7.46 0.59 0.38
C ILE A 19 -7.02 1.76 1.25
N ASP A 20 -7.96 2.34 1.96
CA ASP A 20 -7.67 3.34 2.97
C ASP A 20 -7.52 2.70 4.35
N TYR A 21 -6.27 2.63 4.83
CA TYR A 21 -5.94 1.87 6.04
C TYR A 21 -6.62 2.41 7.31
N ALA A 22 -6.70 3.74 7.43
CA ALA A 22 -7.24 4.39 8.62
C ALA A 22 -8.77 4.31 8.66
N GLU A 23 -9.42 4.44 7.50
CA GLU A 23 -10.88 4.34 7.39
C GLU A 23 -11.37 2.91 7.64
N GLU A 24 -10.68 1.93 7.07
CA GLU A 24 -10.98 0.51 7.25
C GLU A 24 -10.50 -0.05 8.61
N GLN A 25 -9.79 0.76 9.41
CA GLN A 25 -9.26 0.39 10.73
C GLN A 25 -8.44 -0.91 10.72
N LEU A 26 -7.64 -1.11 9.68
CA LEU A 26 -6.86 -2.33 9.50
C LEU A 26 -5.76 -2.44 10.56
N SER A 27 -5.45 -3.68 10.93
CA SER A 27 -4.26 -4.06 11.69
C SER A 27 -3.14 -4.56 10.78
N LEU A 28 -1.95 -4.82 11.33
CA LEU A 28 -0.86 -5.44 10.56
C LEU A 28 -1.20 -6.87 10.11
N SER A 29 -1.96 -7.62 10.93
CA SER A 29 -2.39 -8.99 10.62
C SER A 29 -3.38 -9.01 9.46
N ASP A 30 -4.31 -8.05 9.41
CA ASP A 30 -5.27 -7.94 8.30
C ASP A 30 -4.56 -7.67 6.97
N VAL A 31 -3.52 -6.83 7.00
CA VAL A 31 -2.68 -6.59 5.81
C VAL A 31 -1.92 -7.85 5.39
N GLN A 32 -1.47 -8.69 6.34
CA GLN A 32 -0.81 -9.96 6.01
C GLN A 32 -1.76 -10.92 5.30
N GLU A 33 -2.96 -11.09 5.85
CA GLU A 33 -4.01 -11.94 5.28
C GLU A 33 -4.40 -11.44 3.89
N LEU A 34 -4.64 -10.13 3.77
CA LEU A 34 -4.91 -9.47 2.50
C LEU A 34 -3.82 -9.79 1.47
N LEU A 35 -2.54 -9.53 1.78
CA LEU A 35 -1.43 -9.77 0.84
C LEU A 35 -1.22 -11.26 0.51
N HIS A 36 -1.63 -12.16 1.40
CA HIS A 36 -1.58 -13.60 1.15
C HIS A 36 -2.64 -14.03 0.14
N GLU A 37 -3.88 -13.58 0.31
CA GLU A 37 -5.03 -14.03 -0.48
C GLU A 37 -5.28 -13.17 -1.74
N CYS A 38 -4.72 -11.97 -1.77
CA CYS A 38 -4.96 -11.02 -2.84
C CYS A 38 -4.46 -11.56 -4.19
N ARG A 39 -5.37 -11.50 -5.17
CA ARG A 39 -5.09 -11.86 -6.56
C ARG A 39 -4.60 -10.67 -7.38
N HIS A 40 -4.76 -9.46 -6.87
CA HIS A 40 -4.31 -8.26 -7.56
C HIS A 40 -2.78 -8.23 -7.64
N SER A 41 -2.26 -7.77 -8.76
CA SER A 41 -0.83 -7.58 -8.98
C SER A 41 -0.25 -6.47 -8.10
N ARG A 42 -1.09 -5.51 -7.69
CA ARG A 42 -0.72 -4.39 -6.81
C ARG A 42 -1.76 -4.15 -5.71
N VAL A 43 -1.28 -3.80 -4.52
CA VAL A 43 -2.11 -3.37 -3.38
C VAL A 43 -1.55 -2.05 -2.86
N LEU A 44 -2.35 -0.99 -2.89
CA LEU A 44 -2.00 0.32 -2.38
C LEU A 44 -2.76 0.58 -1.07
N LEU A 45 -2.03 0.76 0.02
CA LEU A 45 -2.56 1.19 1.30
C LEU A 45 -2.29 2.68 1.47
N HIS A 46 -3.35 3.48 1.57
CA HIS A 46 -3.27 4.90 1.88
C HIS A 46 -3.30 5.16 3.38
N ARG A 47 -2.72 6.29 3.79
CA ARG A 47 -2.79 6.79 5.19
C ARG A 47 -2.33 5.76 6.23
N VAL A 48 -1.32 4.97 5.89
CA VAL A 48 -0.75 4.00 6.84
C VAL A 48 0.20 4.67 7.83
N PRO A 49 0.36 4.16 9.05
CA PRO A 49 1.40 4.64 9.97
C PRO A 49 2.81 4.49 9.37
N SER A 50 3.56 5.60 9.32
CA SER A 50 4.93 5.65 8.77
C SER A 50 5.95 4.77 9.51
N LYS A 51 5.70 4.45 10.78
CA LYS A 51 6.64 3.72 11.66
C LYS A 51 6.57 2.20 11.50
N LEU A 52 5.63 1.66 10.73
CA LEU A 52 5.44 0.22 10.59
C LEU A 52 6.44 -0.40 9.58
N PRO A 53 6.87 -1.66 9.80
CA PRO A 53 7.94 -2.29 9.02
C PRO A 53 7.46 -2.87 7.68
N TRP A 54 6.80 -2.05 6.86
CA TRP A 54 6.16 -2.46 5.61
C TRP A 54 7.09 -3.18 4.63
N GLY A 55 8.34 -2.73 4.51
CA GLY A 55 9.35 -3.40 3.67
C GLY A 55 9.66 -4.83 4.11
N ARG A 56 9.73 -5.09 5.42
CA ARG A 56 9.93 -6.44 5.96
C ARG A 56 8.69 -7.31 5.74
N LEU A 57 7.50 -6.71 5.89
CA LEU A 57 6.22 -7.38 5.66
C LEU A 57 6.12 -7.89 4.22
N GLY A 58 6.37 -7.03 3.24
CA GLY A 58 6.32 -7.41 1.84
C GLY A 58 7.33 -8.50 1.52
N ALA A 59 8.58 -8.35 1.97
CA ALA A 59 9.63 -9.35 1.74
C ALA A 59 9.28 -10.74 2.29
N LEU A 60 8.67 -10.83 3.48
CA LEU A 60 8.21 -12.09 4.08
C LEU A 60 7.20 -12.82 3.19
N LEU A 61 6.33 -12.06 2.52
CA LEU A 61 5.22 -12.57 1.71
C LEU A 61 5.54 -12.60 0.21
N GLY A 62 6.80 -12.35 -0.19
CA GLY A 62 7.22 -12.35 -1.59
C GLY A 62 6.78 -11.13 -2.40
N TRP A 63 6.38 -10.04 -1.74
CA TRP A 63 5.99 -8.79 -2.37
C TRP A 63 7.14 -7.77 -2.35
N LYS A 64 7.24 -6.98 -3.41
CA LYS A 64 8.04 -5.76 -3.40
C LYS A 64 7.21 -4.61 -2.82
N VAL A 65 7.88 -3.65 -2.19
CA VAL A 65 7.23 -2.54 -1.47
C VAL A 65 7.80 -1.21 -1.93
N HIS A 66 6.92 -0.26 -2.22
CA HIS A 66 7.24 1.15 -2.41
C HIS A 66 6.51 1.97 -1.35
N VAL A 67 7.22 2.88 -0.69
CA VAL A 67 6.66 3.72 0.38
C VAL A 67 6.87 5.18 0.00
N GLN A 68 5.82 5.97 0.09
CA GLN A 68 5.86 7.42 -0.12
C GLN A 68 5.23 8.13 1.08
N ALA A 69 5.78 9.28 1.48
CA ALA A 69 5.15 10.11 2.50
C ALA A 69 3.77 10.59 2.00
N SER A 70 2.75 10.56 2.86
CA SER A 70 1.42 11.03 2.49
C SER A 70 1.48 12.55 2.26
N PRO A 71 0.88 13.07 1.16
CA PRO A 71 0.89 14.50 0.87
C PRO A 71 0.00 15.33 1.82
N HIS A 72 -0.77 14.67 2.68
CA HIS A 72 -1.77 15.30 3.54
C HIS A 72 -1.52 15.08 5.04
N ASP A 73 -0.60 14.18 5.41
CA ASP A 73 -0.34 13.81 6.79
C ASP A 73 1.13 13.39 6.94
N GLU A 74 1.91 14.16 7.72
CA GLU A 74 3.34 13.93 7.94
C GLU A 74 3.62 12.67 8.77
N GLU A 75 2.63 12.18 9.54
CA GLU A 75 2.76 10.96 10.32
C GLU A 75 2.34 9.71 9.52
N ALA A 76 1.68 9.91 8.38
CA ALA A 76 1.20 8.85 7.50
C ALA A 76 2.03 8.68 6.22
N SER A 77 1.88 7.53 5.59
CA SER A 77 2.50 7.18 4.32
C SER A 77 1.52 6.43 3.44
N ASP A 78 1.82 6.41 2.16
CA ASP A 78 1.18 5.54 1.18
C ASP A 78 2.15 4.40 0.84
N VAL A 79 1.66 3.17 0.91
CA VAL A 79 2.46 1.96 0.72
C VAL A 79 1.88 1.13 -0.40
N CYS A 80 2.65 0.92 -1.46
CA CYS A 80 2.29 0.06 -2.57
C CYS A 80 3.07 -1.26 -2.50
N PHE A 81 2.35 -2.37 -2.38
CA PHE A 81 2.86 -3.72 -2.57
C PHE A 81 2.64 -4.14 -4.02
N TYR A 82 3.63 -4.76 -4.64
CA TYR A 82 3.50 -5.29 -6.01
C TYR A 82 4.24 -6.61 -6.22
N ARG A 83 3.64 -7.49 -7.04
CA ARG A 83 4.24 -8.74 -7.54
C ARG A 83 4.81 -8.48 -8.94
N LEU A 84 5.94 -9.13 -9.26
CA LEU A 84 6.50 -9.18 -10.62
C LEU A 84 6.06 -10.45 -11.34
#